data_AF-A0A965LIL8-F1
#
_entry.id   AF-A0A965LIL8-F1
#
_cell.length_a   1.000
_cell.length_b   1.000
_cell.length_c   1.000
_cell.angle_alpha   90.00
_cell.angle_beta   90.00
_cell.angle_gamma   90.00
#
_symmetry.space_group_name_H-M   'P 1'
#
loop_
_entity.id
_entity.type
_entity.pdbx_description
1 polymer ?
#
loop_
_entity_poly.entity_id
_entity_poly.type
_entity_poly.pdbx_seq_one_letter_code
_entity_poly.pdbx_strand_id
1 'polypeptide(L)'
;EDRRKRSEVDRRNRAETLIAQAERRLRDASLELGPYGAERQQRSVESALRDLRDGLEQVDEREQDLLVSQLEEALYGLNRRLAAERREGESGGPLQGLRSTLGSLKDELFADDDWDDWDRSSKRPDDPWGRY
;
A
#
# COMPACT_ATOMS: atom_id res chain seq x y z
N GLU A 1 3.15 6.48 -31.65
CA GLU A 1 3.99 5.50 -30.93
C GLU A 1 4.39 6.00 -29.54
N ASP A 2 4.86 7.24 -29.42
CA ASP A 2 5.29 7.84 -28.13
C ASP A 2 4.27 7.76 -26.98
N ARG A 3 2.97 7.96 -27.24
CA ARG A 3 1.96 7.91 -26.17
C ARG A 3 1.81 6.53 -25.53
N ARG A 4 1.98 5.44 -26.29
CA ARG A 4 1.87 4.08 -25.75
C ARG A 4 3.09 3.72 -24.91
N LYS A 5 4.29 3.95 -25.45
CA LYS A 5 5.54 3.74 -24.70
C LYS A 5 5.59 4.54 -23.40
N ARG A 6 5.12 5.79 -23.42
CA ARG A 6 5.05 6.62 -22.21
C ARG A 6 4.10 6.03 -21.16
N SER A 7 2.92 5.57 -21.58
CA SER A 7 1.95 4.95 -20.68
C SER A 7 2.47 3.65 -20.05
N GLU A 8 3.19 2.83 -20.81
CA GLU A 8 3.83 1.60 -20.30
C GLU A 8 4.89 1.91 -19.24
N VAL A 9 5.76 2.90 -19.52
CA VAL A 9 6.78 3.35 -18.57
C VAL A 9 6.15 3.93 -17.30
N ASP A 10 5.13 4.78 -17.43
CA ASP A 10 4.44 5.38 -16.28
C ASP A 10 3.76 4.32 -15.41
N ARG A 11 3.10 3.32 -16.02
CA ARG A 11 2.51 2.20 -15.29
C ARG A 11 3.57 1.40 -14.53
N ARG A 12 4.69 1.07 -15.19
CA ARG A 12 5.79 0.34 -14.56
C ARG A 12 6.38 1.11 -13.37
N ASN A 13 6.63 2.41 -13.54
CA ASN A 13 7.12 3.26 -12.45
C ASN A 13 6.17 3.29 -11.25
N ARG A 14 4.85 3.31 -11.50
CA ARG A 14 3.84 3.23 -10.42
C ARG A 14 3.90 1.90 -9.68
N ALA A 15 3.99 0.79 -10.41
CA ALA A 15 4.10 -0.54 -9.80
C ALA A 15 5.40 -0.69 -8.98
N GLU A 16 6.53 -0.22 -9.49
CA GLU A 16 7.81 -0.21 -8.75
C GLU A 16 7.73 0.66 -7.48
N THR A 17 7.03 1.80 -7.55
CA THR A 17 6.75 2.64 -6.39
C THR A 17 5.91 1.90 -5.34
N LEU A 18 4.85 1.20 -5.77
CA LEU A 18 4.00 0.40 -4.89
C LEU A 18 4.78 -0.72 -4.18
N ILE A 19 5.66 -1.41 -4.90
CA ILE A 19 6.56 -2.42 -4.32
C ILE A 19 7.41 -1.80 -3.20
N ALA A 20 8.07 -0.66 -3.46
CA ALA A 20 8.92 -0.01 -2.46
C ALA A 20 8.13 0.41 -1.20
N GLN A 21 6.90 0.88 -1.38
CA GLN A 21 5.99 1.22 -0.28
C GLN A 21 5.57 -0.02 0.51
N ALA A 22 5.20 -1.10 -0.16
CA ALA A 22 4.82 -2.37 0.45
C ALA A 22 5.94 -2.96 1.30
N GLU A 23 7.18 -2.96 0.80
CA GLU A 23 8.35 -3.40 1.57
C GLU A 23 8.56 -2.57 2.83
N ARG A 24 8.42 -1.23 2.73
CA ARG A 24 8.51 -0.34 3.89
C ARG A 24 7.41 -0.69 4.90
N ARG A 25 6.20 -0.94 4.43
CA ARG A 25 5.08 -1.26 5.30
C ARG A 25 5.27 -2.59 6.04
N LEU A 26 5.82 -3.61 5.39
CA LEU A 26 6.17 -4.88 6.01
C LEU A 26 7.23 -4.71 7.12
N ARG A 27 8.25 -3.87 6.88
CA ARG A 27 9.25 -3.52 7.90
C ARG A 27 8.60 -2.86 9.10
N ASP A 28 7.76 -1.85 8.88
CA ASP A 28 7.07 -1.13 9.95
C ASP A 28 6.12 -2.05 10.74
N ALA A 29 5.37 -2.91 10.03
CA ALA A 29 4.47 -3.89 10.64
C ALA A 29 5.23 -4.88 11.55
N SER A 30 6.38 -5.36 11.08
CA SER A 30 7.22 -6.29 11.86
C SER A 30 7.74 -5.66 13.15
N LEU A 31 8.01 -4.35 13.14
CA LEU A 31 8.41 -3.59 14.34
C LEU A 31 7.24 -3.36 15.31
N GLU A 32 6.03 -3.12 14.80
CA GLU A 32 4.85 -2.82 15.62
C GLU A 32 4.22 -4.04 16.30
N LEU A 33 4.18 -5.16 15.58
CA LEU A 33 3.49 -6.38 15.99
C LEU A 33 4.39 -7.36 16.75
N GLY A 34 5.71 -7.17 16.64
CA GLY A 34 6.67 -8.15 17.09
C GLY A 34 6.54 -9.49 16.34
N PRO A 35 7.24 -10.55 16.80
CA PRO A 35 7.38 -11.80 16.06
C PRO A 35 6.09 -12.62 15.83
N TYR A 36 4.95 -12.23 16.40
CA TYR A 36 3.73 -13.06 16.39
C TYR A 36 2.44 -12.35 15.95
N GLY A 37 2.43 -11.02 15.76
CA GLY A 37 1.17 -10.26 15.70
C GLY A 37 0.44 -10.20 14.35
N ALA A 38 1.07 -10.49 13.20
CA ALA A 38 0.34 -10.54 11.91
C ALA A 38 0.94 -11.47 10.84
N GLU A 39 1.37 -12.67 11.23
CA GLU A 39 1.97 -13.61 10.28
C GLU A 39 1.09 -13.88 9.04
N ARG A 40 -0.23 -13.98 9.18
CA ARG A 40 -1.11 -14.27 8.04
C ARG A 40 -1.18 -13.13 7.04
N GLN A 41 -1.45 -11.91 7.50
CA GLN A 41 -1.59 -10.74 6.64
C GLN A 41 -0.23 -10.31 6.07
N GLN A 42 0.85 -10.43 6.84
CA GLN A 42 2.21 -10.21 6.34
C GLN A 42 2.56 -11.18 5.21
N ARG A 43 2.32 -12.48 5.38
CA ARG A 43 2.54 -13.48 4.32
C ARG A 43 1.72 -13.22 3.06
N SER A 44 0.49 -12.72 3.21
CA SER A 44 -0.34 -12.34 2.06
C SER A 44 0.29 -11.20 1.26
N VAL A 45 0.81 -10.17 1.93
CA VAL A 45 1.52 -9.06 1.28
C VAL A 45 2.83 -9.54 0.66
N GLU A 46 3.60 -10.38 1.35
CA GLU A 46 4.85 -10.95 0.83
C GLU A 46 4.63 -11.77 -0.45
N SER A 47 3.57 -12.58 -0.50
CA SER A 47 3.20 -13.32 -1.71
C SER A 47 2.87 -12.37 -2.85
N ALA A 48 1.93 -11.44 -2.65
CA ALA A 48 1.52 -10.52 -3.70
C ALA A 48 2.66 -9.60 -4.18
N LEU A 49 3.55 -9.20 -3.27
CA LEU A 49 4.74 -8.42 -3.59
C LEU A 49 5.69 -9.18 -4.50
N ARG A 50 5.92 -10.46 -4.18
CA ARG A 50 6.73 -11.35 -5.03
C ARG A 50 6.09 -11.53 -6.39
N ASP A 51 4.79 -11.81 -6.44
CA ASP A 51 4.05 -12.05 -7.68
C ASP A 51 4.11 -10.81 -8.60
N LEU A 52 3.91 -9.60 -8.06
CA LEU A 52 4.03 -8.36 -8.83
C LEU A 52 5.47 -8.12 -9.31
N ARG A 53 6.47 -8.40 -8.47
CA ARG A 53 7.88 -8.20 -8.81
C ARG A 53 8.35 -9.15 -9.91
N ASP A 54 7.93 -10.41 -9.84
CA ASP A 54 8.24 -11.44 -10.83
C ASP A 54 7.46 -11.16 -12.14
N GLY A 55 6.25 -10.60 -12.04
CA GLY A 55 5.39 -10.28 -13.18
C GLY A 55 5.76 -9.01 -13.96
N LEU A 56 6.38 -8.01 -13.33
CA LEU A 56 6.61 -6.66 -13.89
C LEU A 56 7.28 -6.61 -15.28
N GLU A 57 8.04 -7.64 -15.66
CA GLU A 57 8.71 -7.72 -16.96
C GLU A 57 8.16 -8.83 -17.87
N GLN A 58 7.31 -9.71 -17.34
CA GLN A 58 6.94 -10.97 -17.99
C GLN A 58 5.47 -11.04 -18.41
N VAL A 59 4.61 -10.23 -17.79
CA VAL A 59 3.17 -10.30 -17.97
C VAL A 59 2.64 -9.17 -18.84
N ASP A 60 1.44 -9.36 -19.38
CA ASP A 60 0.76 -8.31 -20.14
C ASP A 60 0.18 -7.21 -19.25
N GLU A 61 -0.25 -6.11 -19.86
CA GLU A 61 -0.81 -4.94 -19.18
C GLU A 61 -1.98 -5.28 -18.25
N ARG A 62 -2.85 -6.22 -18.63
CA ARG A 62 -4.03 -6.59 -17.81
C ARG A 62 -3.62 -7.42 -16.62
N GLU A 63 -2.72 -8.36 -16.82
CA GLU A 63 -2.19 -9.19 -15.75
C GLU A 63 -1.36 -8.34 -14.76
N GLN A 64 -0.62 -7.34 -15.25
CA GLN A 64 0.06 -6.37 -14.39
C GLN A 64 -0.94 -5.59 -13.52
N ASP A 65 -2.02 -5.07 -14.11
CA ASP A 65 -3.07 -4.36 -13.35
C ASP A 65 -3.71 -5.28 -12.28
N LEU A 66 -3.92 -6.57 -12.59
CA LEU A 66 -4.40 -7.56 -11.62
C LEU A 66 -3.42 -7.82 -10.48
N LEU A 67 -2.12 -7.93 -10.77
CA LEU A 67 -1.07 -8.12 -9.75
C LEU A 67 -0.96 -6.89 -8.83
N VAL A 68 -1.10 -5.69 -9.41
CA VAL A 68 -1.16 -4.43 -8.65
C VAL A 68 -2.35 -4.45 -7.68
N SER A 69 -3.56 -4.73 -8.17
CA SER A 69 -4.76 -4.79 -7.32
C SER A 69 -4.67 -5.84 -6.20
N GLN A 70 -4.05 -6.99 -6.47
CA GLN A 70 -3.82 -8.01 -5.44
C GLN A 70 -2.88 -7.53 -4.33
N LEU A 71 -1.80 -6.80 -4.69
CA LEU A 71 -0.88 -6.24 -3.70
C LEU A 71 -1.56 -5.15 -2.87
N GLU A 72 -2.35 -4.28 -3.48
CA GLU A 72 -3.13 -3.26 -2.77
C GLU A 72 -4.12 -3.87 -1.77
N GLU A 73 -4.88 -4.88 -2.19
CA GLU A 73 -5.86 -5.54 -1.33
C GLU A 73 -5.17 -6.21 -0.13
N ALA A 74 -4.04 -6.86 -0.36
CA ALA A 74 -3.23 -7.43 0.71
C ALA A 74 -2.72 -6.35 1.69
N LEU A 75 -2.25 -5.20 1.17
CA LEU A 75 -1.80 -4.07 1.98
C LEU A 75 -2.94 -3.47 2.80
N TYR A 76 -4.13 -3.31 2.21
CA TYR A 76 -5.32 -2.84 2.91
C TYR A 76 -5.69 -3.79 4.06
N GLY A 77 -5.67 -5.10 3.79
CA GLY A 77 -5.89 -6.13 4.81
C GLY A 77 -4.89 -6.05 5.98
N LEU A 78 -3.61 -5.84 5.68
CA LEU A 78 -2.55 -5.65 6.68
C LEU A 78 -2.76 -4.36 7.49
N ASN A 79 -3.08 -3.24 6.83
CA ASN A 79 -3.34 -1.96 7.48
C ASN A 79 -4.52 -2.04 8.45
N ARG A 80 -5.62 -2.65 8.01
CA ARG A 80 -6.80 -2.86 8.85
C ARG A 80 -6.50 -3.69 10.09
N ARG A 81 -5.69 -4.75 9.95
CA ARG A 81 -5.28 -5.59 11.09
C ARG A 81 -4.42 -4.79 12.07
N LEU A 82 -3.46 -4.02 11.58
CA LEU A 82 -2.60 -3.18 12.42
C LEU A 82 -3.38 -2.11 13.17
N ALA A 83 -4.37 -1.49 12.53
CA ALA A 83 -5.26 -0.54 13.19
C ALA A 83 -6.10 -1.21 14.29
N ALA A 84 -6.60 -2.43 14.05
CA ALA A 84 -7.33 -3.19 15.07
C ALA A 84 -6.44 -3.54 16.29
N GLU A 85 -5.22 -4.03 16.05
CA GLU A 85 -4.24 -4.34 17.10
C GLU A 85 -3.86 -3.10 17.92
N ARG A 86 -3.75 -1.91 17.30
CA ARG A 86 -3.52 -0.67 18.04
C ARG A 86 -4.67 -0.31 18.96
N ARG A 87 -5.92 -0.41 18.48
CA ARG A 87 -7.12 -0.13 19.29
C ARG A 87 -7.27 -1.12 20.45
N GLU A 88 -6.91 -2.38 20.25
CA GLU A 88 -6.90 -3.41 21.30
C GLU A 88 -5.77 -3.13 22.32
N GLY A 89 -4.59 -2.70 21.87
CA GLY A 89 -3.45 -2.34 22.72
C GLY A 89 -3.57 -1.01 23.48
N GLU A 90 -4.48 -0.11 23.06
CA GLU A 90 -4.78 1.16 23.73
C GLU A 90 -5.50 1.02 25.08
N SER A 91 -5.92 -0.19 25.46
CA SER A 91 -6.59 -0.47 26.75
C SER A 91 -5.65 -0.63 27.96
N GLY A 92 -4.33 -0.43 27.83
CA GLY A 92 -3.48 -0.34 29.02
C GLY A 92 -1.98 -0.26 28.78
N GLY A 93 -1.38 0.93 28.95
CA GLY A 93 0.06 1.02 29.16
C GLY A 93 0.66 2.43 29.22
N PRO A 94 1.68 2.68 30.08
CA PRO A 94 2.35 3.99 30.24
C PRO A 94 3.08 4.53 28.99
N LEU A 95 3.21 3.73 27.93
CA LEU A 95 3.87 4.12 26.67
C LEU A 95 2.92 4.77 25.64
N GLN A 96 1.64 4.95 26.01
CA GLN A 96 0.59 5.49 25.14
C GLN A 96 0.91 6.90 24.64
N GLY A 97 1.51 7.78 25.45
CA GLY A 97 1.81 9.16 25.05
C GLY A 97 2.87 9.30 23.93
N LEU A 98 3.84 8.39 23.87
CA LEU A 98 4.83 8.34 22.79
C LEU A 98 4.25 7.69 21.53
N ARG A 99 3.35 6.72 21.69
CA ARG A 99 2.63 6.09 20.57
C ARG A 99 1.57 6.98 19.97
N SER A 100 0.93 7.89 20.72
CA SER A 100 -0.04 8.85 20.18
C SER A 100 0.61 9.96 19.35
N THR A 101 1.82 10.40 19.69
CA THR A 101 2.54 11.44 18.94
C THR A 101 3.22 10.89 17.67
N LEU A 102 3.79 9.68 17.72
CA LEU A 102 4.22 8.96 16.50
C LEU A 102 3.03 8.41 15.70
N GLY A 103 1.95 8.08 16.39
CA GLY A 103 0.70 7.58 15.82
C GLY A 103 -0.02 8.64 15.00
N SER A 104 -0.11 9.91 15.45
CA SER A 104 -0.77 10.96 14.67
C SER A 104 0.01 11.32 13.40
N LEU A 105 1.34 11.33 13.46
CA LEU A 105 2.19 11.52 12.28
C LEU A 105 2.10 10.36 11.29
N LYS A 106 1.92 9.14 11.81
CA LYS A 106 1.70 7.94 10.99
C LYS A 106 0.29 7.89 10.42
N ASP A 107 -0.74 8.21 11.20
CA ASP A 107 -2.13 8.26 10.73
C ASP A 107 -2.34 9.38 9.71
N GLU A 108 -1.67 10.54 9.80
CA GLU A 108 -1.70 11.55 8.74
C GLU A 108 -1.04 11.07 7.43
N LEU A 109 -0.06 10.16 7.51
CA LEU A 109 0.68 9.60 6.36
C LEU A 109 0.06 8.33 5.78
N PHE A 110 -0.89 7.71 6.48
CA PHE A 110 -1.55 6.45 6.09
C PHE A 110 -3.06 6.51 6.31
N ALA A 111 -3.64 7.71 6.42
CA ALA A 111 -5.07 7.92 6.60
C ALA A 111 -5.83 7.18 5.49
N ASP A 112 -6.99 6.62 5.83
CA ASP A 112 -7.90 5.98 4.89
C ASP A 112 -8.16 6.88 3.65
N ASP A 113 -8.16 8.21 3.84
CA ASP A 113 -8.28 9.24 2.79
C ASP A 113 -7.08 9.34 1.82
N ASP A 114 -5.85 9.03 2.23
CA ASP A 114 -4.65 9.11 1.36
C ASP A 114 -4.54 7.86 0.45
N TRP A 115 -5.02 6.72 0.94
CA TRP A 115 -5.23 5.51 0.11
C TRP A 115 -6.42 5.69 -0.85
N ASP A 116 -7.49 6.35 -0.42
CA ASP A 116 -8.61 6.75 -1.29
C ASP A 116 -8.15 7.74 -2.40
N ASP A 117 -7.21 8.65 -2.09
CA ASP A 117 -6.61 9.54 -3.09
C ASP A 117 -5.76 8.79 -4.13
N TRP A 118 -5.08 7.71 -3.72
CA TRP A 118 -4.34 6.80 -4.61
C TRP A 118 -5.26 6.08 -5.61
N ASP A 119 -6.43 5.61 -5.15
CA ASP A 119 -7.47 4.99 -5.98
C ASP A 119 -8.12 6.03 -6.94
N ARG A 120 -8.28 7.29 -6.50
CA ARG A 120 -8.75 8.41 -7.32
C ARG A 120 -7.72 8.88 -8.36
N SER A 121 -6.43 8.82 -8.04
CA SER A 121 -5.33 9.13 -8.96
C SER A 121 -5.24 8.10 -10.10
N SER A 122 -5.51 6.83 -9.78
CA SER A 122 -5.58 5.73 -10.75
C SER A 122 -6.85 5.74 -11.60
N LYS A 123 -7.95 6.35 -11.11
CA LYS A 123 -9.26 6.45 -11.79
C LYS A 123 -9.53 7.78 -12.49
N ARG A 124 -8.58 8.71 -12.54
CA ARG A 124 -8.71 9.93 -13.35
C ARG A 124 -8.21 9.67 -14.77
N PRO A 125 -9.10 9.52 -15.78
CA PRO A 125 -8.70 9.87 -17.12
C PRO A 125 -8.40 11.38 -17.13
N ASP A 126 -7.21 11.70 -17.60
CA ASP A 126 -6.75 13.02 -18.01
C ASP A 126 -7.92 13.87 -18.53
N ASP A 127 -8.38 14.86 -17.76
CA ASP A 127 -9.32 15.87 -18.24
C ASP A 127 -8.60 17.22 -18.39
N PRO A 128 -7.99 17.47 -19.57
CA PRO A 128 -7.27 18.71 -19.84
C PRO A 128 -8.19 19.89 -20.20
N TRP A 129 -9.52 19.78 -20.04
CA TRP A 129 -10.47 20.83 -20.46
C TRP A 129 -11.58 21.13 -19.44
N GLY A 130 -11.23 21.24 -18.16
CA GLY A 130 -12.07 21.89 -17.15
C GLY A 130 -12.21 23.41 -17.38
N ARG A 131 -12.85 23.81 -18.49
CA ARG A 131 -13.40 25.14 -18.73
C ARG A 131 -14.80 24.96 -19.32
N TYR A 132 -15.82 25.31 -18.53
CA TYR A 132 -16.76 26.38 -18.85
C TYR A 132 -17.50 26.81 -17.59
#